data_AF-A0A3C1M0Q9-F1
#
_entry.id   AF-A0A3C1M0Q9-F1
#
_cell.length_a   1.000
_cell.length_b   1.000
_cell.length_c   1.000
_cell.angle_alpha   90.00
_cell.angle_beta   90.00
_cell.angle_gamma   90.00
#
_symmetry.space_group_name_H-M   'P 1'
#
loop_
_entity.id
_entity.type
_entity.pdbx_description
1 polymer ?
#
loop_
_entity_poly.entity_id
_entity_poly.type
_entity_poly.pdbx_seq_one_letter_code
_entity_poly.pdbx_strand_id
1 'polypeptide(L)'
;MLAEIVLSMAQPTLPPDLVGEFPIARAAVAQGWSYEPLQAALQGTAGENGAWAETVPPWADGLAQARLRVLARVGRWSEYVNLAQAEGQLVPYVLGLVRIGETAEAIAVATQKLDTAAEALALAPPLAAMGLEAEALALAEQGLSRQDYPPLARWLGDRYAAQNQWEQALPRYLQAFDQEPDLALWGVLKDHVQAEHHDRLVAAIREQGDGGTRLAVLLHTHQWEAAKAAIEGLPVLTPLPLQEAVTQLAHHDPDWALATAQARIEAIAQSGKAALYEEAIAWLTLVRSWQPPSVWTKYRQELLKTHSRKRKLVELVQALS
;
A
#
# COMPACT_ATOMS: atom_id res chain seq x y z
N MET A 1 12.11 -40.44 -26.68
CA MET A 1 11.14 -39.74 -27.54
C MET A 1 10.44 -38.63 -26.76
N LEU A 2 11.21 -37.70 -26.18
CA LEU A 2 10.78 -36.43 -25.56
C LEU A 2 11.99 -35.44 -25.53
N ALA A 3 12.93 -35.61 -26.47
CA ALA A 3 14.19 -34.85 -26.52
C ALA A 3 14.28 -33.92 -27.75
N GLU A 4 13.26 -33.86 -28.60
CA GLU A 4 13.31 -33.11 -29.88
C GLU A 4 12.29 -31.98 -30.00
N ILE A 5 11.51 -31.66 -28.97
CA ILE A 5 10.50 -30.58 -29.06
C ILE A 5 11.07 -29.19 -28.69
N VAL A 6 12.32 -29.09 -28.23
CA VAL A 6 12.95 -27.80 -27.86
C VAL A 6 13.80 -27.19 -29.00
N LEU A 7 14.02 -27.91 -30.11
CA LEU A 7 15.01 -27.51 -31.13
C LEU A 7 14.43 -26.98 -32.46
N SER A 8 13.13 -26.68 -32.53
CA SER A 8 12.53 -26.09 -33.73
C SER A 8 11.47 -25.03 -33.38
N MET A 9 11.93 -23.93 -32.77
CA MET A 9 11.25 -22.66 -32.97
C MET A 9 12.21 -21.74 -33.69
N ALA A 10 11.92 -21.49 -34.97
CA ALA A 10 12.51 -20.40 -35.71
C ALA A 10 12.49 -19.15 -34.83
N GLN A 11 13.63 -18.47 -34.72
CA GLN A 11 13.68 -17.16 -34.08
C GLN A 11 12.59 -16.29 -34.71
N PRO A 12 11.60 -15.79 -33.95
CA PRO A 12 10.65 -14.85 -34.51
C PRO A 12 11.43 -13.59 -34.89
N THR A 13 11.61 -13.36 -36.19
CA THR A 13 12.10 -12.08 -36.69
C THR A 13 11.01 -11.04 -36.42
N LEU A 14 11.17 -10.32 -35.30
CA LEU A 14 10.35 -9.17 -34.97
C LEU A 14 10.54 -8.07 -36.04
N PRO A 15 9.47 -7.36 -36.44
CA PRO A 15 9.57 -6.22 -37.36
C PRO A 15 10.55 -5.16 -36.83
N PRO A 16 11.40 -4.54 -37.67
CA PRO A 16 12.46 -3.61 -37.25
C PRO A 16 11.95 -2.36 -36.50
N ASP A 17 10.67 -2.07 -36.63
CA ASP A 17 9.95 -0.88 -36.18
C ASP A 17 9.35 -0.99 -34.77
N LEU A 18 9.29 -2.20 -34.18
CA LEU A 18 8.89 -2.44 -32.78
C LEU A 18 10.09 -2.54 -31.81
N VAL A 19 11.30 -2.41 -32.34
CA VAL A 19 12.57 -2.83 -31.73
C VAL A 19 13.25 -1.70 -30.91
N GLY A 20 12.69 -0.48 -30.94
CA GLY A 20 13.15 0.66 -30.15
C GLY A 20 12.60 0.73 -28.71
N GLU A 21 11.46 0.08 -28.42
CA GLU A 21 10.67 0.38 -27.21
C GLU A 21 10.88 -0.62 -26.04
N PHE A 22 11.51 -1.79 -26.27
CA PHE A 22 11.62 -2.85 -25.25
C PHE A 22 13.03 -3.48 -25.17
N PRO A 23 14.03 -2.78 -24.63
CA PRO A 23 15.42 -3.24 -24.63
C PRO A 23 15.62 -4.57 -23.88
N ILE A 24 14.92 -4.76 -22.75
CA ILE A 24 15.00 -6.00 -21.95
C ILE A 24 14.52 -7.22 -22.75
N ALA A 25 13.35 -7.12 -23.40
CA ALA A 25 12.77 -8.23 -24.15
C ALA A 25 13.64 -8.63 -25.34
N ARG A 26 14.22 -7.64 -26.04
CA ARG A 26 15.18 -7.89 -27.13
C ARG A 26 16.40 -8.63 -26.65
N ALA A 27 17.01 -8.17 -25.55
CA ALA A 27 18.19 -8.80 -24.99
C ALA A 27 17.89 -10.23 -24.52
N ALA A 28 16.72 -10.45 -23.91
CA ALA A 28 16.29 -11.79 -23.49
C ALA A 28 16.19 -12.76 -24.68
N VAL A 29 15.61 -12.33 -25.82
CA VAL A 29 15.48 -13.15 -27.03
C VAL A 29 16.83 -13.35 -27.72
N ALA A 30 17.65 -12.29 -27.82
CA ALA A 30 18.93 -12.34 -28.52
C ALA A 30 19.97 -13.19 -27.79
N GLN A 31 20.06 -13.05 -26.45
CA GLN A 31 20.96 -13.86 -25.63
C GLN A 31 20.39 -15.28 -25.47
N GLY A 32 19.10 -15.40 -25.18
CA GLY A 32 18.50 -16.67 -24.79
C GLY A 32 19.11 -17.22 -23.49
N TRP A 33 18.87 -18.52 -23.23
CA TRP A 33 19.44 -19.22 -22.08
C TRP A 33 20.84 -19.79 -22.36
N SER A 34 21.19 -20.01 -23.63
CA SER A 34 22.49 -20.57 -24.03
C SER A 34 23.59 -19.51 -24.22
N TYR A 35 23.32 -18.24 -23.91
CA TYR A 35 24.32 -17.18 -23.95
C TYR A 35 25.49 -17.50 -23.02
N GLU A 36 26.72 -17.49 -23.53
CA GLU A 36 27.86 -18.00 -22.78
C GLU A 36 28.14 -17.25 -21.47
N PRO A 37 28.12 -15.90 -21.42
CA PRO A 37 28.26 -15.17 -20.15
C PRO A 37 27.16 -15.50 -19.14
N LEU A 38 25.92 -15.72 -19.61
CA LEU A 38 24.85 -16.18 -18.74
C LEU A 38 25.13 -17.60 -18.21
N GLN A 39 25.64 -18.51 -19.04
CA GLN A 39 26.01 -19.86 -18.60
C GLN A 39 27.11 -19.81 -17.54
N ALA A 40 28.12 -18.96 -17.72
CA ALA A 40 29.16 -18.73 -16.70
C ALA A 40 28.56 -18.22 -15.39
N ALA A 41 27.64 -17.24 -15.45
CA ALA A 41 26.93 -16.74 -14.27
C ALA A 41 26.11 -17.83 -13.57
N LEU A 42 25.36 -18.65 -14.32
CA LEU A 42 24.56 -19.75 -13.74
C LEU A 42 25.44 -20.84 -13.10
N GLN A 43 26.67 -21.02 -13.59
CA GLN A 43 27.66 -21.96 -13.06
C GLN A 43 28.50 -21.40 -11.91
N GLY A 44 28.35 -20.10 -11.58
CA GLY A 44 29.11 -19.45 -10.52
C GLY A 44 30.56 -19.10 -10.92
N THR A 45 30.84 -19.02 -12.23
CA THR A 45 32.17 -18.72 -12.79
C THR A 45 32.22 -17.39 -13.57
N ALA A 46 31.20 -16.55 -13.41
CA ALA A 46 31.16 -15.22 -14.01
C ALA A 46 32.29 -14.32 -13.48
N GLY A 47 32.78 -13.45 -14.37
CA GLY A 47 33.72 -12.38 -14.02
C GLY A 47 33.02 -11.11 -13.54
N GLU A 48 33.75 -9.99 -13.54
CA GLU A 48 33.28 -8.69 -13.01
C GLU A 48 32.03 -8.14 -13.71
N ASN A 49 31.80 -8.51 -14.98
CA ASN A 49 30.64 -8.08 -15.76
C ASN A 49 29.40 -8.98 -15.56
N GLY A 50 29.43 -9.93 -14.63
CA GLY A 50 28.30 -10.84 -14.39
C GLY A 50 27.94 -11.67 -15.62
N ALA A 51 26.67 -11.63 -16.03
CA ALA A 51 26.11 -12.33 -17.18
C ALA A 51 26.27 -11.56 -18.52
N TRP A 52 27.23 -10.64 -18.62
CA TRP A 52 27.44 -9.77 -19.79
C TRP A 52 28.86 -9.94 -20.36
N ALA A 53 28.97 -10.06 -21.69
CA ALA A 53 30.27 -10.08 -22.38
C ALA A 53 30.90 -8.68 -22.49
N GLU A 54 30.06 -7.66 -22.61
CA GLU A 54 30.47 -6.26 -22.82
C GLU A 54 30.03 -5.39 -21.62
N THR A 55 30.03 -4.07 -21.81
CA THR A 55 29.52 -3.10 -20.84
C THR A 55 28.10 -3.45 -20.39
N VAL A 56 27.91 -3.52 -19.08
CA VAL A 56 26.61 -3.78 -18.46
C VAL A 56 25.64 -2.64 -18.78
N PRO A 57 24.50 -2.90 -19.43
CA PRO A 57 23.55 -1.85 -19.77
C PRO A 57 22.78 -1.35 -18.53
N PRO A 58 22.29 -0.09 -18.52
CA PRO A 58 21.54 0.47 -17.38
C PRO A 58 20.26 -0.28 -16.99
N TRP A 59 19.73 -1.12 -17.88
CA TRP A 59 18.52 -1.92 -17.69
C TRP A 59 18.82 -3.39 -17.35
N ALA A 60 20.09 -3.75 -17.13
CA ALA A 60 20.53 -5.13 -16.86
C ALA A 60 19.79 -5.78 -15.68
N ASP A 61 19.60 -5.03 -14.59
CA ASP A 61 18.88 -5.49 -13.40
C ASP A 61 17.47 -6.01 -13.72
N GLY A 62 16.77 -5.34 -14.63
CA GLY A 62 15.43 -5.76 -15.05
C GLY A 62 15.45 -7.12 -15.75
N LEU A 63 16.48 -7.39 -16.56
CA LEU A 63 16.67 -8.69 -17.22
C LEU A 63 17.10 -9.76 -16.21
N ALA A 64 18.01 -9.43 -15.29
CA ALA A 64 18.45 -10.33 -14.22
C ALA A 64 17.25 -10.77 -13.37
N GLN A 65 16.42 -9.83 -12.91
CA GLN A 65 15.21 -10.12 -12.14
C GLN A 65 14.22 -10.99 -12.91
N ALA A 66 14.03 -10.76 -14.21
CA ALA A 66 13.16 -11.60 -15.03
C ALA A 66 13.68 -13.06 -15.09
N ARG A 67 14.99 -13.25 -15.28
CA ARG A 67 15.62 -14.58 -15.29
C ARG A 67 15.53 -15.27 -13.93
N LEU A 68 15.80 -14.55 -12.84
CA LEU A 68 15.68 -15.05 -11.48
C LEU A 68 14.25 -15.55 -11.19
N ARG A 69 13.20 -14.84 -11.62
CA ARG A 69 11.82 -15.31 -11.48
C ARG A 69 11.56 -16.63 -12.22
N VAL A 70 12.15 -16.80 -13.41
CA VAL A 70 12.03 -18.07 -14.15
C VAL A 70 12.74 -19.20 -13.41
N LEU A 71 13.98 -18.99 -12.98
CA LEU A 71 14.76 -19.99 -12.23
C LEU A 71 14.06 -20.42 -10.94
N ALA A 72 13.53 -19.45 -10.18
CA ALA A 72 12.73 -19.70 -8.98
C ALA A 72 11.50 -20.56 -9.26
N ARG A 73 10.79 -20.30 -10.38
CA ARG A 73 9.59 -21.05 -10.76
C ARG A 73 9.88 -22.50 -11.17
N VAL A 74 11.04 -22.75 -11.78
CA VAL A 74 11.45 -24.11 -12.17
C VAL A 74 12.28 -24.84 -11.09
N GLY A 75 12.52 -24.20 -9.95
CA GLY A 75 13.23 -24.79 -8.82
C GLY A 75 14.75 -24.91 -8.99
N ARG A 76 15.36 -24.19 -9.94
CA ARG A 76 16.82 -24.19 -10.18
C ARG A 76 17.53 -23.22 -9.23
N TRP A 77 17.52 -23.54 -7.93
CA TRP A 77 17.94 -22.62 -6.86
C TRP A 77 19.45 -22.36 -6.79
N SER A 78 20.31 -23.34 -7.10
CA SER A 78 21.76 -23.11 -7.12
C SER A 78 22.15 -22.09 -8.20
N GLU A 79 21.58 -22.22 -9.39
CA GLU A 79 21.83 -21.28 -10.48
C GLU A 79 21.19 -19.91 -10.24
N TYR A 80 20.05 -19.89 -9.56
CA TYR A 80 19.42 -18.66 -9.09
C TYR A 80 20.36 -17.88 -8.15
N VAL A 81 20.98 -18.57 -7.18
CA VAL A 81 21.95 -17.96 -6.26
C VAL A 81 23.15 -17.44 -7.03
N ASN A 82 23.74 -18.26 -7.91
CA ASN A 82 24.91 -17.86 -8.69
C ASN A 82 24.63 -16.64 -9.59
N LEU A 83 23.47 -16.62 -10.27
CA LEU A 83 23.07 -15.47 -11.08
C LEU A 83 22.83 -14.22 -10.23
N ALA A 84 22.16 -14.35 -9.09
CA ALA A 84 21.91 -13.23 -8.19
C ALA A 84 23.23 -12.63 -7.67
N GLN A 85 24.21 -13.48 -7.34
CA GLN A 85 25.54 -13.04 -6.94
C GLN A 85 26.27 -12.30 -8.06
N ALA A 86 26.29 -12.89 -9.26
CA ALA A 86 26.98 -12.36 -10.43
C ALA A 86 26.44 -10.99 -10.87
N GLU A 87 25.12 -10.78 -10.74
CA GLU A 87 24.44 -9.54 -11.09
C GLU A 87 24.33 -8.56 -9.90
N GLY A 88 24.98 -8.84 -8.76
CA GLY A 88 24.97 -7.95 -7.59
C GLY A 88 23.60 -7.79 -6.91
N GLN A 89 22.66 -8.71 -7.14
CA GLN A 89 21.30 -8.65 -6.63
C GLN A 89 21.24 -9.17 -5.18
N LEU A 90 21.58 -8.32 -4.20
CA LEU A 90 21.71 -8.69 -2.78
C LEU A 90 20.48 -9.42 -2.22
N VAL A 91 19.29 -8.85 -2.40
CA VAL A 91 18.04 -9.41 -1.83
C VAL A 91 17.75 -10.81 -2.41
N PRO A 92 17.70 -11.01 -3.75
CA PRO A 92 17.62 -12.34 -4.33
C PRO A 92 18.71 -13.30 -3.84
N TYR A 93 19.97 -12.86 -3.76
CA TYR A 93 21.09 -13.70 -3.35
C TYR A 93 20.90 -14.27 -1.94
N VAL A 94 20.64 -13.40 -0.95
CA VAL A 94 20.45 -13.80 0.46
C VAL A 94 19.26 -14.75 0.60
N LEU A 95 18.11 -14.44 0.00
CA LEU A 95 16.93 -15.31 0.09
C LEU A 95 17.13 -16.65 -0.63
N GLY A 96 17.92 -16.65 -1.71
CA GLY A 96 18.32 -17.87 -2.41
C GLY A 96 19.21 -18.77 -1.55
N LEU A 97 20.21 -18.19 -0.88
CA LEU A 97 21.12 -18.92 0.02
C LEU A 97 20.36 -19.62 1.15
N VAL A 98 19.45 -18.92 1.84
CA VAL A 98 18.60 -19.54 2.87
C VAL A 98 17.82 -20.72 2.30
N ARG A 99 17.29 -20.59 1.09
CA ARG A 99 16.46 -21.61 0.46
C ARG A 99 17.22 -22.88 0.07
N ILE A 100 18.51 -22.78 -0.23
CA ILE A 100 19.38 -23.94 -0.48
C ILE A 100 20.02 -24.49 0.80
N GLY A 101 19.74 -23.90 1.97
CA GLY A 101 20.22 -24.34 3.27
C GLY A 101 21.46 -23.59 3.79
N GLU A 102 22.03 -22.68 2.99
CA GLU A 102 23.22 -21.89 3.34
C GLU A 102 22.86 -20.67 4.21
N THR A 103 22.13 -20.92 5.30
CA THR A 103 21.56 -19.86 6.15
C THR A 103 22.62 -19.02 6.84
N ALA A 104 23.68 -19.64 7.36
CA ALA A 104 24.73 -18.91 8.07
C ALA A 104 25.46 -17.93 7.15
N GLU A 105 25.75 -18.34 5.91
CA GLU A 105 26.32 -17.46 4.89
C GLU A 105 25.35 -16.34 4.53
N ALA A 106 24.07 -16.67 4.30
CA ALA A 106 23.05 -15.69 3.94
C ALA A 106 22.97 -14.54 4.95
N ILE A 107 22.94 -14.87 6.25
CA ILE A 107 22.87 -13.87 7.32
C ILE A 107 24.17 -13.06 7.41
N ALA A 108 25.34 -13.71 7.31
CA ALA A 108 26.62 -13.01 7.30
C ALA A 108 26.72 -11.99 6.15
N VAL A 109 26.30 -12.39 4.95
CA VAL A 109 26.28 -11.52 3.77
C VAL A 109 25.29 -10.37 3.96
N ALA A 110 24.07 -10.66 4.42
CA ALA A 110 23.06 -9.64 4.68
C ALA A 110 23.58 -8.59 5.68
N THR A 111 24.12 -9.02 6.83
CA THR A 111 24.62 -8.09 7.86
C THR A 111 25.76 -7.21 7.36
N GLN A 112 26.67 -7.75 6.53
CA GLN A 112 27.82 -7.02 6.02
C GLN A 112 27.48 -6.06 4.86
N LYS A 113 26.61 -6.49 3.94
CA LYS A 113 26.35 -5.78 2.68
C LYS A 113 25.07 -4.95 2.67
N LEU A 114 24.19 -5.12 3.66
CA LEU A 114 22.99 -4.30 3.80
C LEU A 114 23.38 -2.82 3.87
N ASP A 115 22.90 -2.02 2.93
CA ASP A 115 23.24 -0.60 2.81
C ASP A 115 22.05 0.29 3.22
N THR A 116 20.83 -0.09 2.82
CA THR A 116 19.64 0.76 2.98
C THR A 116 18.56 0.15 3.87
N ALA A 117 17.71 0.99 4.47
CA ALA A 117 16.51 0.54 5.18
C ALA A 117 15.49 -0.15 4.27
N ALA A 118 15.44 0.23 2.98
CA ALA A 118 14.58 -0.42 1.99
C ALA A 118 15.01 -1.87 1.71
N GLU A 119 16.31 -2.14 1.60
CA GLU A 119 16.83 -3.51 1.51
C GLU A 119 16.54 -4.32 2.77
N ALA A 120 16.62 -3.71 3.95
CA ALA A 120 16.31 -4.37 5.21
C ALA A 120 14.83 -4.80 5.25
N LEU A 121 13.93 -3.93 4.80
CA LEU A 121 12.51 -4.26 4.65
C LEU A 121 12.26 -5.32 3.57
N ALA A 122 13.06 -5.37 2.51
CA ALA A 122 12.94 -6.40 1.49
C ALA A 122 13.43 -7.78 1.97
N LEU A 123 14.34 -7.84 2.94
CA LEU A 123 14.89 -9.07 3.51
C LEU A 123 14.15 -9.58 4.74
N ALA A 124 13.84 -8.72 5.69
CA ALA A 124 13.38 -9.14 7.01
C ALA A 124 12.04 -9.91 7.00
N PRO A 125 10.96 -9.47 6.32
CA PRO A 125 9.70 -10.21 6.29
C PRO A 125 9.82 -11.60 5.66
N PRO A 126 10.50 -11.79 4.50
CA PRO A 126 10.74 -13.14 3.96
C PRO A 126 11.58 -14.03 4.88
N LEU A 127 12.63 -13.50 5.51
CA LEU A 127 13.47 -14.28 6.44
C LEU A 127 12.67 -14.75 7.67
N ALA A 128 11.87 -13.86 8.25
CA ALA A 128 10.93 -14.20 9.32
C ALA A 128 9.96 -15.31 8.90
N ALA A 129 9.38 -15.21 7.69
CA ALA A 129 8.49 -16.24 7.15
C ALA A 129 9.19 -17.60 6.89
N MET A 130 10.52 -17.60 6.75
CA MET A 130 11.35 -18.80 6.64
C MET A 130 11.78 -19.36 8.01
N GLY A 131 11.30 -18.77 9.12
CA GLY A 131 11.60 -19.21 10.48
C GLY A 131 12.84 -18.56 11.12
N LEU A 132 13.42 -17.55 10.47
CA LEU A 132 14.60 -16.81 10.94
C LEU A 132 14.18 -15.49 11.60
N GLU A 133 13.26 -15.57 12.56
CA GLU A 133 12.63 -14.38 13.18
C GLU A 133 13.68 -13.49 13.89
N ALA A 134 14.60 -14.08 14.66
CA ALA A 134 15.59 -13.32 15.42
C ALA A 134 16.55 -12.55 14.50
N GLU A 135 17.03 -13.21 13.44
CA GLU A 135 17.93 -12.62 12.44
C GLU A 135 17.21 -11.56 11.60
N ALA A 136 15.94 -11.80 11.25
CA ALA A 136 15.11 -10.83 10.55
C ALA A 136 14.93 -9.54 11.37
N LEU A 137 14.62 -9.66 12.67
CA LEU A 137 14.50 -8.50 13.55
C LEU A 137 15.83 -7.75 13.68
N ALA A 138 16.95 -8.47 13.84
CA ALA A 138 18.27 -7.84 13.93
C ALA A 138 18.65 -7.06 12.66
N LEU A 139 18.39 -7.63 11.48
CA LEU A 139 18.63 -6.96 10.19
C LEU A 139 17.73 -5.73 10.00
N ALA A 140 16.46 -5.84 10.38
CA ALA A 140 15.53 -4.72 10.32
C ALA A 140 15.94 -3.58 11.26
N GLU A 141 16.36 -3.89 12.49
CA GLU A 141 16.89 -2.91 13.44
C GLU A 141 18.15 -2.23 12.91
N GLN A 142 19.07 -3.00 12.32
CA GLN A 142 20.26 -2.46 11.67
C GLN A 142 19.87 -1.51 10.52
N GLY A 143 18.93 -1.89 9.67
CA GLY A 143 18.42 -1.04 8.60
C GLY A 143 17.81 0.26 9.12
N LEU A 144 16.95 0.17 10.13
CA LEU A 144 16.26 1.33 10.70
C LEU A 144 17.22 2.28 11.44
N SER A 145 18.30 1.75 12.02
CA SER A 145 19.31 2.59 12.69
C SER A 145 20.11 3.48 11.73
N ARG A 146 20.14 3.15 10.43
CA ARG A 146 20.85 3.92 9.40
C ARG A 146 20.01 5.03 8.80
N GLN A 147 18.73 4.79 8.63
CA GLN A 147 17.82 5.69 7.97
C GLN A 147 16.41 5.50 8.50
N ASP A 148 15.76 6.61 8.87
CA ASP A 148 14.34 6.62 9.15
C ASP A 148 13.56 6.12 7.94
N TYR A 149 12.83 5.03 8.12
CA TYR A 149 12.04 4.43 7.06
C TYR A 149 10.72 3.89 7.63
N PRO A 150 9.63 4.68 7.54
CA PRO A 150 8.36 4.37 8.21
C PRO A 150 7.81 2.98 7.91
N PRO A 151 7.89 2.45 6.68
CA PRO A 151 7.45 1.08 6.40
C PRO A 151 8.21 0.00 7.20
N LEU A 152 9.52 0.18 7.42
CA LEU A 152 10.33 -0.74 8.22
C LEU A 152 10.08 -0.58 9.72
N ALA A 153 9.95 0.66 10.19
CA ALA A 153 9.59 0.95 11.57
C ALA A 153 8.22 0.34 11.93
N ARG A 154 7.22 0.50 11.06
CA ARG A 154 5.90 -0.12 11.24
C ARG A 154 5.98 -1.64 11.27
N TRP A 155 6.73 -2.24 10.34
CA TRP A 155 6.93 -3.68 10.32
C TRP A 155 7.56 -4.19 11.62
N LEU A 156 8.62 -3.54 12.12
CA LEU A 156 9.24 -3.88 13.41
C LEU A 156 8.26 -3.72 14.57
N GLY A 157 7.50 -2.62 14.59
CA GLY A 157 6.46 -2.38 15.59
C GLY A 157 5.43 -3.51 15.64
N ASP A 158 4.91 -3.91 14.48
CA ASP A 158 3.94 -5.01 14.35
C ASP A 158 4.52 -6.34 14.85
N ARG A 159 5.80 -6.62 14.55
CA ARG A 159 6.47 -7.84 15.00
C ARG A 159 6.67 -7.89 16.51
N TYR A 160 7.11 -6.79 17.11
CA TYR A 160 7.27 -6.72 18.57
C TYR A 160 5.92 -6.75 19.29
N ALA A 161 4.91 -6.04 18.78
CA ALA A 161 3.56 -6.06 19.34
C ALA A 161 2.95 -7.47 19.31
N ALA A 162 3.13 -8.21 18.20
CA ALA A 162 2.68 -9.60 18.09
C ALA A 162 3.34 -10.54 19.12
N GLN A 163 4.52 -10.19 19.62
CA GLN A 163 5.25 -10.91 20.67
C GLN A 163 4.98 -10.35 22.08
N ASN A 164 4.00 -9.44 22.24
CA ASN A 164 3.72 -8.71 23.48
C ASN A 164 4.91 -7.87 24.01
N GLN A 165 5.85 -7.52 23.13
CA GLN A 165 7.04 -6.73 23.44
C GLN A 165 6.77 -5.24 23.21
N TRP A 166 5.82 -4.68 23.97
CA TRP A 166 5.34 -3.31 23.79
C TRP A 166 6.40 -2.24 24.06
N GLU A 167 7.36 -2.52 24.95
CA GLU A 167 8.51 -1.63 25.21
C GLU A 167 9.37 -1.42 23.95
N GLN A 168 9.51 -2.46 23.13
CA GLN A 168 10.21 -2.42 21.85
C GLN A 168 9.32 -1.91 20.72
N ALA A 169 8.02 -2.26 20.72
CA ALA A 169 7.10 -1.87 19.66
C ALA A 169 6.82 -0.36 19.63
N LEU A 170 6.59 0.25 20.80
CA LEU A 170 6.17 1.64 20.91
C LEU A 170 7.15 2.65 20.27
N PRO A 171 8.46 2.60 20.54
CA PRO A 171 9.42 3.50 19.88
C PRO A 171 9.40 3.39 18.35
N ARG A 172 9.17 2.19 17.80
CA ARG A 172 9.15 1.94 16.35
C ARG A 172 7.88 2.51 15.72
N TYR A 173 6.73 2.32 16.37
CA TYR A 173 5.50 2.97 15.94
C TYR A 173 5.57 4.49 16.02
N LEU A 174 6.16 5.05 17.09
CA LEU A 174 6.36 6.50 17.20
C LEU A 174 7.27 7.05 16.12
N GLN A 175 8.38 6.36 15.80
CA GLN A 175 9.27 6.74 14.71
C GLN A 175 8.56 6.73 13.35
N ALA A 176 7.75 5.70 13.07
CA ALA A 176 6.92 5.66 11.86
C ALA A 176 5.90 6.82 11.83
N PHE A 177 5.23 7.04 12.97
CA PHE A 177 4.19 8.04 13.11
C PHE A 177 4.71 9.47 12.97
N ASP A 178 5.91 9.78 13.49
CA ASP A 178 6.49 11.12 13.39
C ASP A 178 6.79 11.55 11.94
N GLN A 179 6.97 10.59 11.03
CA GLN A 179 7.22 10.84 9.61
C GLN A 179 5.94 10.77 8.77
N GLU A 180 5.08 9.79 9.06
CA GLU A 180 3.83 9.55 8.33
C GLU A 180 2.68 9.30 9.33
N PRO A 181 2.09 10.36 9.92
CA PRO A 181 0.96 10.20 10.82
C PRO A 181 -0.26 9.64 10.08
N ASP A 182 -0.72 8.45 10.48
CA ASP A 182 -1.92 7.83 9.93
C ASP A 182 -2.87 7.32 11.02
N LEU A 183 -4.12 7.06 10.62
CA LEU A 183 -5.18 6.65 11.52
C LEU A 183 -4.92 5.31 12.21
N ALA A 184 -4.30 4.35 11.51
CA ALA A 184 -4.01 3.04 12.05
C ALA A 184 -2.89 3.12 13.10
N LEU A 185 -1.81 3.86 12.84
CA LEU A 185 -0.74 4.08 13.84
C LEU A 185 -1.27 4.85 15.06
N TRP A 186 -2.08 5.88 14.85
CA TRP A 186 -2.73 6.57 15.96
C TRP A 186 -3.63 5.64 16.77
N GLY A 187 -4.41 4.79 16.10
CA GLY A 187 -5.29 3.81 16.74
C GLY A 187 -4.55 2.83 17.63
N VAL A 188 -3.35 2.41 17.22
CA VAL A 188 -2.46 1.58 18.05
C VAL A 188 -1.86 2.41 19.19
N LEU A 189 -1.27 3.55 18.87
CA LEU A 189 -0.52 4.36 19.84
C LEU A 189 -1.41 4.90 20.96
N LYS A 190 -2.64 5.36 20.66
CA LYS A 190 -3.54 5.96 21.66
C LYS A 190 -3.82 5.03 22.85
N ASP A 191 -3.82 3.72 22.64
CA ASP A 191 -4.14 2.74 23.69
C ASP A 191 -2.90 2.34 24.50
N HIS A 192 -1.69 2.67 24.03
CA HIS A 192 -0.43 2.20 24.60
C HIS A 192 0.53 3.32 25.06
N VAL A 193 0.37 4.56 24.57
CA VAL A 193 1.14 5.71 25.08
C VAL A 193 0.49 6.30 26.32
N GLN A 194 1.31 6.91 27.18
CA GLN A 194 0.83 7.65 28.35
C GLN A 194 -0.07 8.81 27.93
N ALA A 195 -1.08 9.13 28.74
CA ALA A 195 -2.08 10.16 28.45
C ALA A 195 -1.47 11.52 28.09
N GLU A 196 -0.35 11.89 28.72
CA GLU A 196 0.39 13.14 28.45
C GLU A 196 0.96 13.24 27.02
N HIS A 197 1.10 12.13 26.32
CA HIS A 197 1.57 12.10 24.93
C HIS A 197 0.42 12.09 23.91
N HIS A 198 -0.84 11.96 24.33
CA HIS A 198 -1.99 11.95 23.42
C HIS A 198 -2.13 13.27 22.66
N ASP A 199 -1.93 14.40 23.35
CA ASP A 199 -2.02 15.73 22.73
C ASP A 199 -1.01 15.92 21.62
N ARG A 200 0.21 15.36 21.77
CA ARG A 200 1.23 15.36 20.72
C ARG A 200 0.76 14.58 19.50
N LEU A 201 0.20 13.38 19.68
CA LEU A 201 -0.29 12.55 18.57
C LEU A 201 -1.42 13.25 17.80
N VAL A 202 -2.35 13.86 18.54
CA VAL A 202 -3.47 14.62 17.96
C VAL A 202 -2.97 15.86 17.22
N ALA A 203 -1.96 16.56 17.74
CA ALA A 203 -1.35 17.70 17.09
C ALA A 203 -0.67 17.30 15.76
N ALA A 204 0.11 16.22 15.76
CA ALA A 204 0.79 15.71 14.56
C ALA A 204 -0.20 15.35 13.45
N ILE A 205 -1.29 14.64 13.78
CA ILE A 205 -2.34 14.31 12.80
C ILE A 205 -3.02 15.58 12.27
N ARG A 206 -3.27 16.57 13.12
CA ARG A 206 -3.89 17.84 12.70
C ARG A 206 -3.05 18.59 11.66
N GLU A 207 -1.73 18.55 11.83
CA GLU A 207 -0.78 19.26 10.97
C GLU A 207 -0.49 18.50 9.68
N GLN A 208 -0.26 17.19 9.76
CA GLN A 208 0.30 16.40 8.65
C GLN A 208 -0.63 15.31 8.12
N GLY A 209 -1.63 14.90 8.90
CA GLY A 209 -2.56 13.85 8.53
C GLY A 209 -3.49 14.24 7.37
N ASP A 210 -3.91 13.27 6.59
CA ASP A 210 -4.91 13.49 5.55
C ASP A 210 -6.28 13.92 6.14
N GLY A 211 -7.18 14.43 5.29
CA GLY A 211 -8.47 14.95 5.74
C GLY A 211 -9.36 13.92 6.44
N GLY A 212 -9.31 12.65 6.02
CA GLY A 212 -10.06 11.56 6.63
C GLY A 212 -9.50 11.18 8.00
N THR A 213 -8.18 11.02 8.09
CA THR A 213 -7.48 10.74 9.37
C THR A 213 -7.72 11.85 10.38
N ARG A 214 -7.59 13.13 9.97
CA ARG A 214 -7.88 14.28 10.83
C ARG A 214 -9.31 14.26 11.37
N LEU A 215 -10.29 14.05 10.50
CA LEU A 215 -11.69 14.00 10.92
C LEU A 215 -11.95 12.88 11.93
N ALA A 216 -11.43 11.67 11.68
CA ALA A 216 -11.60 10.53 12.58
C ALA A 216 -11.04 10.81 13.98
N VAL A 217 -9.87 11.45 14.07
CA VAL A 217 -9.25 11.80 15.35
C VAL A 217 -9.99 12.91 16.08
N LEU A 218 -10.49 13.93 15.36
CA LEU A 218 -11.31 14.99 15.96
C LEU A 218 -12.59 14.43 16.57
N LEU A 219 -13.26 13.49 15.87
CA LEU A 219 -14.46 12.82 16.37
C LEU A 219 -14.16 11.97 17.61
N HIS A 220 -13.06 11.21 17.59
CA HIS A 220 -12.69 10.40 18.74
C HIS A 220 -12.33 11.22 19.97
N THR A 221 -11.63 12.34 19.77
CA THR A 221 -11.22 13.25 20.85
C THR A 221 -12.29 14.27 21.23
N HIS A 222 -13.53 14.07 20.77
CA HIS A 222 -14.68 14.90 21.09
C HIS A 222 -14.53 16.39 20.72
N GLN A 223 -13.70 16.70 19.73
CA GLN A 223 -13.50 18.05 19.21
C GLN A 223 -14.58 18.39 18.17
N TRP A 224 -15.83 18.46 18.62
CA TRP A 224 -17.02 18.55 17.76
C TRP A 224 -17.02 19.72 16.80
N GLU A 225 -16.73 20.93 17.28
CA GLU A 225 -16.73 22.13 16.45
C GLU A 225 -15.61 22.10 15.38
N ALA A 226 -14.44 21.57 15.73
CA ALA A 226 -13.36 21.38 14.77
C ALA A 226 -13.71 20.31 13.73
N ALA A 227 -14.39 19.23 14.13
CA ALA A 227 -14.87 18.20 13.21
C ALA A 227 -15.92 18.76 12.22
N LYS A 228 -16.89 19.56 12.71
CA LYS A 228 -17.87 20.27 11.86
C LYS A 228 -17.17 21.19 10.85
N ALA A 229 -16.26 22.04 11.32
CA ALA A 229 -15.50 22.95 10.47
C ALA A 229 -14.67 22.20 9.42
N ALA A 230 -14.08 21.05 9.78
CA ALA A 230 -13.37 20.20 8.83
C ALA A 230 -14.31 19.68 7.73
N ILE A 231 -15.52 19.23 8.07
CA ILE A 231 -16.52 18.74 7.10
C ILE A 231 -17.03 19.87 6.20
N GLU A 232 -17.25 21.07 6.73
CA GLU A 232 -17.70 22.25 5.99
C GLU A 232 -16.63 22.76 5.00
N GLY A 233 -15.36 22.63 5.36
CA GLY A 233 -14.24 22.97 4.49
C GLY A 233 -14.04 22.00 3.32
N LEU A 234 -14.68 20.82 3.34
CA LEU A 234 -14.61 19.86 2.25
C LEU A 234 -15.57 20.24 1.11
N PRO A 235 -15.16 20.03 -0.16
CA PRO A 235 -16.10 20.06 -1.28
C PRO A 235 -17.35 19.22 -1.00
N VAL A 236 -18.50 19.70 -1.48
CA VAL A 236 -19.79 19.05 -1.19
C VAL A 236 -19.86 17.60 -1.72
N LEU A 237 -19.12 17.30 -2.79
CA LEU A 237 -19.03 15.98 -3.43
C LEU A 237 -17.72 15.25 -3.14
N THR A 238 -17.10 15.51 -1.98
CA THR A 238 -15.88 14.82 -1.56
C THR A 238 -16.15 13.32 -1.39
N PRO A 239 -15.35 12.43 -1.99
CA PRO A 239 -15.52 10.97 -1.93
C PRO A 239 -15.02 10.38 -0.60
N LEU A 240 -15.45 10.96 0.52
CA LEU A 240 -15.20 10.44 1.86
C LEU A 240 -16.51 9.87 2.46
N PRO A 241 -16.45 8.80 3.27
CA PRO A 241 -17.62 8.22 3.92
C PRO A 241 -18.07 9.10 5.10
N LEU A 242 -18.57 10.30 4.81
CA LEU A 242 -18.93 11.31 5.81
C LEU A 242 -20.24 11.00 6.56
N GLN A 243 -21.04 10.03 6.09
CA GLN A 243 -22.32 9.67 6.69
C GLN A 243 -22.18 9.32 8.17
N GLU A 244 -21.19 8.50 8.53
CA GLU A 244 -20.96 8.09 9.91
C GLU A 244 -20.54 9.28 10.77
N ALA A 245 -19.60 10.09 10.28
CA ALA A 245 -19.13 11.29 10.96
C ALA A 245 -20.26 12.29 11.25
N VAL A 246 -21.12 12.57 10.26
CA VAL A 246 -22.26 13.47 10.43
C VAL A 246 -23.30 12.86 11.36
N THR A 247 -23.53 11.54 11.30
CA THR A 247 -24.44 10.84 12.21
C THR A 247 -23.98 10.91 13.67
N GLN A 248 -22.68 10.75 13.92
CA GLN A 248 -22.12 10.93 15.24
C GLN A 248 -22.33 12.36 15.75
N LEU A 249 -22.04 13.36 14.92
CA LEU A 249 -22.24 14.77 15.25
C LEU A 249 -23.71 15.17 15.42
N ALA A 250 -24.65 14.47 14.78
CA ALA A 250 -26.09 14.72 14.93
C ALA A 250 -26.58 14.55 16.37
N HIS A 251 -25.91 13.72 17.20
CA HIS A 251 -26.23 13.60 18.62
C HIS A 251 -25.90 14.87 19.42
N HIS A 252 -24.96 15.69 18.92
CA HIS A 252 -24.54 16.94 19.53
C HIS A 252 -25.20 18.15 18.89
N ASP A 253 -25.43 18.12 17.58
CA ASP A 253 -26.04 19.21 16.81
C ASP A 253 -26.89 18.65 15.65
N PRO A 254 -28.16 18.31 15.93
CA PRO A 254 -29.07 17.73 14.94
C PRO A 254 -29.36 18.67 13.77
N ASP A 255 -29.46 19.98 14.03
CA ASP A 255 -29.81 20.98 13.02
C ASP A 255 -28.68 21.16 12.01
N TRP A 256 -27.43 21.22 12.51
CA TRP A 256 -26.25 21.23 11.65
C TRP A 256 -26.14 19.96 10.79
N ALA A 257 -26.36 18.79 11.39
CA ALA A 257 -26.27 17.52 10.67
C ALA A 257 -27.32 17.41 9.56
N LEU A 258 -28.55 17.85 9.86
CA LEU A 258 -29.63 17.91 8.89
C LEU A 258 -29.30 18.85 7.72
N ALA A 259 -28.84 20.07 8.01
CA ALA A 259 -28.47 21.04 6.99
C ALA A 259 -27.32 20.52 6.10
N THR A 260 -26.33 19.86 6.70
CA THR A 260 -25.19 19.27 5.99
C THR A 260 -25.64 18.14 5.05
N ALA A 261 -26.50 17.23 5.52
CA ALA A 261 -27.02 16.14 4.71
C ALA A 261 -27.88 16.66 3.53
N GLN A 262 -28.76 17.64 3.78
CA GLN A 262 -29.57 18.28 2.74
C GLN A 262 -28.70 18.98 1.69
N ALA A 263 -27.67 19.73 2.09
CA ALA A 263 -26.76 20.37 1.14
C ALA A 263 -26.08 19.37 0.19
N ARG A 264 -25.71 18.19 0.70
CA ARG A 264 -25.09 17.12 -0.10
C ARG A 264 -26.07 16.45 -1.05
N ILE A 265 -27.28 16.13 -0.61
CA ILE A 265 -28.34 15.59 -1.47
C ILE A 265 -28.60 16.54 -2.64
N GLU A 266 -28.65 17.85 -2.36
CA GLU A 266 -29.02 18.87 -3.33
C GLU A 266 -27.90 19.04 -4.35
N ALA A 267 -26.63 19.04 -3.92
CA ALA A 267 -25.47 19.08 -4.81
C ALA A 267 -25.37 17.83 -5.69
N ILE A 268 -25.58 16.63 -5.13
CA ILE A 268 -25.58 15.37 -5.89
C ILE A 268 -26.69 15.41 -6.93
N ALA A 269 -27.91 15.81 -6.52
CA ALA A 269 -29.03 15.93 -7.42
C ALA A 269 -28.68 16.90 -8.56
N GLN A 270 -28.20 18.11 -8.27
CA GLN A 270 -27.81 19.14 -9.25
C GLN A 270 -26.71 18.68 -10.21
N SER A 271 -25.75 17.87 -9.76
CA SER A 271 -24.64 17.39 -10.59
C SER A 271 -25.07 16.60 -11.83
N GLY A 272 -26.27 15.99 -11.80
CA GLY A 272 -26.78 15.14 -12.89
C GLY A 272 -26.02 13.81 -13.04
N LYS A 273 -25.06 13.51 -12.16
CA LYS A 273 -24.24 12.29 -12.23
C LYS A 273 -25.02 11.12 -11.63
N ALA A 274 -25.63 10.31 -12.49
CA ALA A 274 -26.41 9.13 -12.08
C ALA A 274 -25.62 8.08 -11.28
N ALA A 275 -24.28 8.12 -11.33
CA ALA A 275 -23.39 7.29 -10.51
C ALA A 275 -23.39 7.69 -9.02
N LEU A 276 -23.74 8.94 -8.69
CA LEU A 276 -23.75 9.44 -7.31
C LEU A 276 -25.12 9.28 -6.61
N TYR A 277 -26.16 8.81 -7.31
CA TYR A 277 -27.51 8.74 -6.74
C TYR A 277 -27.63 7.74 -5.59
N GLU A 278 -26.81 6.69 -5.56
CA GLU A 278 -26.77 5.78 -4.40
C GLU A 278 -26.29 6.51 -3.14
N GLU A 279 -25.32 7.41 -3.28
CA GLU A 279 -24.86 8.26 -2.17
C GLU A 279 -25.95 9.23 -1.71
N ALA A 280 -26.70 9.85 -2.64
CA ALA A 280 -27.84 10.71 -2.28
C ALA A 280 -28.90 9.94 -1.47
N ILE A 281 -29.13 8.67 -1.80
CA ILE A 281 -30.09 7.81 -1.09
C ILE A 281 -29.59 7.46 0.32
N ALA A 282 -28.29 7.24 0.49
CA ALA A 282 -27.70 7.07 1.81
C ALA A 282 -27.94 8.32 2.69
N TRP A 283 -27.68 9.52 2.15
CA TRP A 283 -27.96 10.79 2.86
C TRP A 283 -29.44 11.00 3.15
N LEU A 284 -30.33 10.70 2.20
CA LEU A 284 -31.78 10.81 2.39
C LEU A 284 -32.30 9.87 3.48
N THR A 285 -31.72 8.68 3.59
CA THR A 285 -32.08 7.70 4.63
C THR A 285 -31.74 8.24 6.02
N LEU A 286 -30.59 8.92 6.16
CA LEU A 286 -30.22 9.60 7.41
C LEU A 286 -31.19 10.73 7.75
N VAL A 287 -31.46 11.63 6.80
CA VAL A 287 -32.41 12.73 6.98
C VAL A 287 -33.78 12.22 7.44
N ARG A 288 -34.27 11.14 6.80
CA ARG A 288 -35.52 10.49 7.21
C ARG A 288 -35.49 10.00 8.66
N SER A 289 -34.37 9.40 9.08
CA SER A 289 -34.22 8.87 10.43
C SER A 289 -34.18 9.95 11.52
N TRP A 290 -33.71 11.16 11.19
CA TRP A 290 -33.58 12.28 12.12
C TRP A 290 -34.83 13.15 12.22
N GLN A 291 -35.78 13.00 11.29
CA GLN A 291 -36.94 13.87 11.20
C GLN A 291 -38.27 13.18 11.55
N PRO A 292 -39.25 13.92 12.09
CA PRO A 292 -40.62 13.42 12.22
C PRO A 292 -41.23 13.06 10.85
N PRO A 293 -42.09 12.03 10.77
CA PRO A 293 -42.68 11.57 9.51
C PRO A 293 -43.39 12.67 8.69
N SER A 294 -44.02 13.64 9.36
CA SER A 294 -44.71 14.76 8.71
C SER A 294 -43.75 15.75 8.02
N VAL A 295 -42.58 15.97 8.61
CA VAL A 295 -41.53 16.86 8.06
C VAL A 295 -40.84 16.16 6.89
N TRP A 296 -40.46 14.89 7.07
CA TRP A 296 -39.89 14.06 6.01
C TRP A 296 -40.80 14.00 4.78
N THR A 297 -42.10 13.78 4.97
CA THR A 297 -43.06 13.67 3.86
C THR A 297 -43.09 14.95 3.03
N LYS A 298 -43.04 16.13 3.67
CA LYS A 298 -42.99 17.42 2.97
C LYS A 298 -41.69 17.59 2.20
N TYR A 299 -40.54 17.36 2.85
CA TYR A 299 -39.22 17.47 2.21
C TYR A 299 -39.09 16.54 1.00
N ARG A 300 -39.49 15.28 1.13
CA ARG A 300 -39.52 14.31 0.01
C ARG A 300 -40.39 14.78 -1.15
N GLN A 301 -41.57 15.33 -0.88
CA GLN A 301 -42.46 15.85 -1.94
C GLN A 301 -41.84 17.04 -2.67
N GLU A 302 -41.18 17.95 -1.95
CA GLU A 302 -40.48 19.10 -2.53
C GLU A 302 -39.30 18.65 -3.41
N LEU A 303 -38.53 17.67 -2.96
CA LEU A 303 -37.41 17.10 -3.73
C LEU A 303 -37.91 16.44 -5.03
N LEU A 304 -38.98 15.65 -4.97
CA LEU A 304 -39.61 15.03 -6.13
C LEU A 304 -40.17 16.04 -7.12
N LYS A 305 -40.77 17.13 -6.63
CA LYS A 305 -41.29 18.22 -7.47
C LYS A 305 -40.13 18.93 -8.21
N THR A 306 -39.07 19.26 -7.49
CA THR A 306 -37.92 20.01 -7.99
C THR A 306 -37.07 19.20 -8.98
N HIS A 307 -36.97 17.88 -8.78
CA HIS A 307 -36.14 17.00 -9.60
C HIS A 307 -36.94 15.99 -10.44
N SER A 308 -38.21 16.28 -10.72
CA SER A 308 -39.15 15.43 -11.48
C SER A 308 -38.62 14.90 -12.82
N ARG A 309 -37.71 15.64 -13.48
CA ARG A 309 -37.11 15.23 -14.77
C ARG A 309 -35.99 14.18 -14.63
N LYS A 310 -35.48 13.93 -13.42
CA LYS A 310 -34.37 12.98 -13.13
C LYS A 310 -34.94 11.61 -12.77
N ARG A 311 -35.38 10.85 -13.78
CA ARG A 311 -36.15 9.59 -13.61
C ARG A 311 -35.52 8.61 -12.61
N LYS A 312 -34.21 8.33 -12.70
CA LYS A 312 -33.50 7.43 -11.78
C LYS A 312 -33.51 7.94 -10.33
N LEU A 313 -33.32 9.25 -10.11
CA LEU A 313 -33.39 9.83 -8.77
C LEU A 313 -34.81 9.75 -8.20
N VAL A 314 -35.83 10.06 -9.02
CA VAL A 314 -37.25 9.98 -8.63
C VAL A 314 -37.63 8.56 -8.19
N GLU A 315 -37.24 7.55 -8.96
CA GLU A 315 -37.49 6.14 -8.65
C GLU A 315 -36.88 5.75 -7.30
N LEU A 316 -35.61 6.10 -7.07
CA LEU A 316 -34.93 5.76 -5.81
C LEU A 316 -35.52 6.52 -4.60
N VAL A 317 -35.85 7.80 -4.75
CA VAL A 317 -36.52 8.59 -3.69
C VAL A 317 -37.92 8.06 -3.39
N GLN A 318 -38.61 7.54 -4.41
CA GLN A 318 -39.92 6.95 -4.24
C GLN A 318 -39.88 5.68 -3.39
N ALA A 319 -38.84 4.86 -3.57
CA ALA A 319 -38.59 3.63 -2.81
C ALA A 319 -38.31 3.86 -1.31
N LEU A 320 -37.93 5.08 -0.90
CA LEU A 320 -37.69 5.45 0.51
C LEU A 320 -38.98 5.78 1.30
N SER A 321 -40.14 5.27 0.89
CA SER A 321 -41.44 5.50 1.55
C SER A 321 -41.43 5.15 3.03
#